data_AF-A0A2N3CMU9-F1
#
_entry.id   AF-A0A2N3CMU9-F1
#
_cell.length_a   1.000
_cell.length_b   1.000
_cell.length_c   1.000
_cell.angle_alpha   90.00
_cell.angle_beta   90.00
_cell.angle_gamma   90.00
#
_symmetry.space_group_name_H-M   'P 1'
#
loop_
_entity.id
_entity.type
_entity.pdbx_description
1 polymer ?
#
loop_
_entity_poly.entity_id
_entity_poly.type
_entity_poly.pdbx_seq_one_letter_code
_entity_poly.pdbx_strand_id
1 'polypeptide(L)'
;MMRKLSLAIAACAALGTGPALAAGEESHITDFAFSFEGPFGKFDQMQLQRGLQVFTEVCSACHGLKHLYFRNLGDEGGPGLPEDQVRAYAANFEVPDDSDDAAPGDTRPGTPADRFP
;
A
#
# COMPACT_ATOMS: atom_id res chain seq x y z
N MET A 1 37.22 42.75 -22.27
CA MET A 1 36.87 41.39 -21.80
C MET A 1 35.64 41.36 -20.90
N MET A 2 35.46 42.30 -19.97
CA MET A 2 34.33 42.33 -19.01
C MET A 2 32.94 42.27 -19.67
N ARG A 3 32.73 42.98 -20.78
CA ARG A 3 31.45 43.06 -21.49
C ARG A 3 30.98 41.73 -22.11
N LYS A 4 31.93 40.86 -22.50
CA LYS A 4 31.64 39.50 -23.01
C LYS A 4 31.30 38.54 -21.87
N LEU A 5 31.89 38.75 -20.70
CA LEU A 5 31.60 37.97 -19.50
C LEU A 5 30.20 38.29 -18.95
N SER A 6 29.78 39.57 -19.00
CA SER A 6 28.44 39.99 -18.59
C SER A 6 27.33 39.41 -19.47
N LEU A 7 27.54 39.32 -20.79
CA LEU A 7 26.57 38.69 -21.70
C LEU A 7 26.47 37.18 -21.49
N ALA A 8 27.58 36.50 -21.21
CA ALA A 8 27.60 35.06 -20.96
C ALA A 8 26.86 34.69 -19.66
N ILE A 9 27.02 35.49 -18.60
CA ILE A 9 26.32 35.28 -17.33
C ILE A 9 24.81 35.50 -17.49
N ALA A 10 24.39 36.54 -18.23
CA ALA A 10 22.99 36.80 -18.51
C ALA A 10 22.34 35.68 -19.35
N ALA A 11 23.06 35.11 -20.31
CA ALA A 11 22.57 33.99 -21.12
C ALA A 11 22.43 32.69 -20.30
N CYS A 12 23.38 32.39 -19.40
CA CYS A 12 23.26 31.23 -18.50
C CYS A 12 22.11 31.37 -17.50
N ALA A 13 21.85 32.59 -17.00
CA ALA A 13 20.71 32.84 -16.11
C ALA A 13 19.35 32.69 -16.82
N ALA A 14 19.29 32.98 -18.13
CA ALA A 14 18.08 32.82 -18.93
C ALA A 14 17.76 31.36 -19.30
N LEU A 15 18.77 30.47 -19.29
CA LEU A 15 18.61 29.05 -19.62
C LEU A 15 18.34 28.17 -18.38
N GLY A 16 18.58 28.67 -17.16
CA GLY A 16 18.43 27.93 -15.91
C GLY A 16 17.06 28.04 -15.23
N THR A 17 16.14 28.85 -15.76
CA THR A 17 14.84 29.17 -15.14
C THR A 17 13.65 28.87 -16.06
N GLY A 18 13.77 27.83 -16.90
CA GLY A 18 12.58 27.23 -17.50
C GLY A 18 11.66 26.75 -16.37
N PRO A 19 10.37 27.12 -16.37
CA PRO A 19 9.45 26.69 -15.33
C PRO A 19 9.33 25.16 -15.37
N ALA A 20 9.92 24.48 -14.39
CA ALA A 20 9.52 23.13 -14.00
C ALA A 20 8.14 23.17 -13.28
N LEU A 21 7.19 23.95 -13.79
CA LEU A 21 5.86 24.19 -13.21
C LEU A 21 4.80 23.18 -13.70
N ALA A 22 5.16 22.28 -14.61
CA ALA A 22 4.21 21.28 -15.14
C ALA A 22 4.07 20.02 -14.27
N ALA A 23 4.92 19.84 -13.24
CA ALA A 23 4.93 18.64 -12.40
C ALA A 23 4.26 18.83 -11.03
N GLY A 24 3.49 19.90 -10.83
CA GLY A 24 3.02 20.28 -9.49
C GLY A 24 1.74 21.11 -9.46
N GLU A 25 0.83 20.94 -10.43
CA GLU A 25 -0.55 21.37 -10.19
C GLU A 25 -1.22 20.31 -9.30
N GLU A 26 -1.71 20.70 -8.12
CA GLU A 26 -2.52 19.82 -7.28
C GLU A 26 -3.72 19.34 -8.11
N SER A 27 -3.74 18.06 -8.46
CA SER A 27 -4.93 17.46 -9.04
C SER A 27 -6.04 17.55 -7.99
N HIS A 28 -7.19 18.12 -8.36
CA HIS A 28 -8.37 18.10 -7.50
C HIS A 28 -8.72 16.65 -7.14
N ILE A 29 -8.60 16.31 -5.86
CA ILE A 29 -9.09 15.04 -5.32
C ILE A 29 -10.56 15.25 -4.95
N THR A 30 -11.44 14.49 -5.59
CA THR A 30 -12.86 14.46 -5.23
C THR A 30 -13.01 13.83 -3.87
N ASP A 31 -13.68 14.54 -2.96
CA ASP A 31 -14.09 14.02 -1.67
C ASP A 31 -15.34 13.16 -1.85
N PHE A 32 -15.24 11.87 -1.48
CA PHE A 32 -16.33 10.91 -1.57
C PHE A 32 -16.82 10.61 -0.17
N ALA A 33 -18.13 10.72 0.07
CA ALA A 33 -18.72 10.42 1.36
C ALA A 33 -18.64 8.91 1.69
N PHE A 34 -17.63 8.49 2.44
CA PHE A 34 -17.47 7.11 2.91
C PHE A 34 -18.31 6.81 4.16
N SER A 35 -18.64 5.53 4.38
CA SER A 35 -19.46 5.07 5.51
C SER A 35 -18.84 5.32 6.90
N PHE A 36 -17.52 5.46 6.95
CA PHE A 36 -16.76 5.68 8.18
C PHE A 36 -16.55 7.16 8.52
N GLU A 37 -17.11 8.08 7.75
CA GLU A 37 -16.97 9.50 8.03
C GLU A 37 -17.82 9.98 9.21
N GLY A 38 -17.33 11.02 9.89
CA GLY A 38 -17.96 11.61 11.06
C GLY A 38 -17.71 10.85 12.36
N PRO A 39 -18.12 11.42 13.51
CA PRO A 39 -17.77 10.90 14.84
C PRO A 39 -18.39 9.52 15.17
N PHE A 40 -19.36 9.06 14.38
CA PHE A 40 -20.06 7.79 14.58
C PHE A 40 -20.02 6.87 13.36
N GLY A 41 -19.21 7.23 12.34
CA GLY A 41 -19.04 6.42 11.15
C GLY A 41 -18.42 5.05 11.47
N LYS A 42 -18.74 4.05 10.66
CA LYS A 42 -18.17 2.71 10.77
C LYS A 42 -17.79 2.19 9.39
N PHE A 43 -16.80 1.31 9.33
CA PHE A 43 -16.49 0.62 8.08
C PHE A 43 -17.68 -0.24 7.62
N ASP A 44 -17.94 -0.23 6.32
CA ASP A 44 -18.84 -1.22 5.70
C ASP A 44 -18.07 -2.54 5.57
N GLN A 45 -18.43 -3.52 6.39
CA GLN A 45 -17.78 -4.84 6.41
C GLN A 45 -17.79 -5.51 5.03
N MET A 46 -18.88 -5.40 4.28
CA MET A 46 -18.96 -5.99 2.94
C MET A 46 -18.07 -5.26 1.95
N GLN A 47 -17.90 -3.94 2.10
CA GLN A 47 -16.91 -3.17 1.34
C GLN A 47 -15.49 -3.63 1.65
N LEU A 48 -15.17 -3.87 2.92
CA LEU A 48 -13.86 -4.38 3.33
C LEU A 48 -13.56 -5.76 2.74
N GLN A 49 -14.53 -6.68 2.73
CA GLN A 49 -14.36 -8.01 2.12
C GLN A 49 -14.13 -7.94 0.62
N ARG A 50 -14.86 -7.08 -0.11
CA ARG A 50 -14.59 -6.82 -1.54
C ARG A 50 -13.22 -6.19 -1.76
N GLY A 51 -12.83 -5.25 -0.89
CA GLY A 51 -11.51 -4.63 -0.92
C GLY A 51 -10.38 -5.62 -0.69
N LEU A 52 -10.57 -6.59 0.22
CA LEU A 52 -9.63 -7.69 0.45
C LEU A 52 -9.45 -8.54 -0.81
N GLN A 53 -10.54 -8.86 -1.52
CA GLN A 53 -10.47 -9.58 -2.79
C GLN A 53 -9.64 -8.80 -3.83
N VAL A 54 -9.90 -7.49 -3.99
CA VAL A 54 -9.12 -6.62 -4.91
C VAL A 54 -7.65 -6.59 -4.52
N PHE A 55 -7.34 -6.43 -3.23
CA PHE A 55 -5.96 -6.47 -2.75
C PHE A 55 -5.29 -7.80 -3.12
N THR A 56 -5.98 -8.92 -2.88
CA THR A 56 -5.47 -10.27 -3.14
C THR A 56 -5.19 -10.48 -4.62
N GLU A 57 -6.11 -10.09 -5.50
CA GLU A 57 -6.05 -10.42 -6.93
C GLU A 57 -5.25 -9.41 -7.76
N VAL A 58 -5.05 -8.18 -7.26
CA VAL A 58 -4.44 -7.09 -8.05
C VAL A 58 -3.21 -6.49 -7.37
N CYS A 59 -3.31 -6.18 -6.07
CA CYS A 59 -2.30 -5.38 -5.39
C CYS A 59 -1.16 -6.22 -4.80
N SER A 60 -1.46 -7.42 -4.32
CA SER A 60 -0.55 -8.28 -3.55
C SER A 60 0.70 -8.69 -4.33
N ALA A 61 0.63 -8.69 -5.67
CA ALA A 61 1.77 -8.99 -6.53
C ALA A 61 2.92 -7.97 -6.42
N CYS A 62 2.62 -6.73 -6.03
CA CYS A 62 3.59 -5.63 -5.94
C CYS A 62 3.61 -4.92 -4.57
N HIS A 63 2.51 -4.98 -3.81
CA HIS A 63 2.34 -4.28 -2.54
C HIS A 63 2.02 -5.25 -1.41
N GLY A 64 2.84 -5.20 -0.36
CA GLY A 64 2.64 -5.98 0.85
C GLY A 64 1.91 -5.24 1.97
N LEU A 65 1.43 -5.99 2.96
CA LEU A 65 0.76 -5.47 4.17
C LEU A 65 1.49 -5.89 5.45
N LYS A 66 2.81 -5.68 5.50
CA LYS A 66 3.73 -6.13 6.58
C LYS A 66 3.40 -5.72 8.02
N HIS A 67 2.40 -4.86 8.23
CA HIS A 67 1.94 -4.41 9.54
C HIS A 67 0.64 -5.08 9.99
N LEU A 68 0.00 -5.86 9.10
CA LEU A 68 -1.20 -6.61 9.37
C LEU A 68 -0.88 -8.10 9.46
N TYR A 69 -1.56 -8.78 10.38
CA TYR A 69 -1.58 -10.23 10.49
C TYR A 69 -2.83 -10.79 9.83
N PHE A 70 -2.78 -12.02 9.33
CA PHE A 70 -3.95 -12.66 8.75
C PHE A 70 -5.10 -12.78 9.77
N ARG A 71 -4.81 -13.02 11.06
CA ARG A 71 -5.83 -12.98 12.13
C ARG A 71 -6.63 -11.69 12.20
N ASN A 72 -6.07 -10.55 11.77
CA ASN A 72 -6.79 -9.28 11.78
C ASN A 72 -7.98 -9.25 10.82
N LEU A 73 -8.05 -10.18 9.85
CA LEU A 73 -9.20 -10.32 8.98
C LEU A 73 -10.47 -10.76 9.73
N GLY A 74 -10.33 -11.39 10.90
CA GLY A 74 -11.43 -11.80 11.78
C GLY A 74 -11.79 -10.79 12.87
N ASP A 75 -11.03 -9.69 13.02
CA ASP A 75 -11.25 -8.73 14.11
C ASP A 75 -12.57 -7.95 13.94
N GLU A 76 -13.18 -7.58 15.06
CA GLU A 76 -14.36 -6.72 15.08
C GLU A 76 -14.04 -5.34 14.48
N GLY A 77 -14.91 -4.85 13.59
CA GLY A 77 -14.70 -3.60 12.87
C GLY A 77 -13.84 -3.74 11.60
N GLY A 78 -13.31 -4.93 11.31
CA GLY A 78 -12.63 -5.26 10.07
C GLY A 78 -13.51 -6.04 9.08
N PRO A 79 -12.91 -6.85 8.18
CA PRO A 79 -13.64 -7.76 7.30
C PRO A 79 -14.50 -8.79 8.05
N GLY A 80 -14.16 -9.09 9.32
CA GLY A 80 -14.90 -9.99 10.20
C GLY A 80 -15.09 -11.39 9.61
N LEU A 81 -14.05 -11.93 8.99
CA LEU A 81 -14.08 -13.28 8.44
C LEU A 81 -14.15 -14.32 9.58
N PRO A 82 -14.95 -15.38 9.42
CA PRO A 82 -14.91 -16.55 10.30
C PRO A 82 -13.51 -17.15 10.43
N GLU A 83 -13.18 -17.73 11.57
CA GLU A 83 -11.84 -18.23 11.89
C GLU A 83 -11.34 -19.31 10.91
N ASP A 84 -12.23 -20.15 10.41
CA ASP A 84 -11.97 -21.15 9.38
C ASP A 84 -11.64 -20.49 8.02
N GLN A 85 -12.33 -19.40 7.67
CA GLN A 85 -12.03 -18.63 6.47
C GLN A 85 -10.70 -17.88 6.58
N VAL A 86 -10.37 -17.33 7.75
CA VAL A 86 -9.06 -16.71 7.99
C VAL A 86 -7.93 -17.72 7.82
N ARG A 87 -8.07 -18.92 8.38
CA ARG A 87 -7.11 -20.02 8.19
C ARG A 87 -6.99 -20.42 6.71
N ALA A 88 -8.12 -20.62 6.04
CA ALA A 88 -8.12 -20.98 4.62
C ALA A 88 -7.49 -19.90 3.74
N TYR A 89 -7.73 -18.63 4.06
CA TYR A 89 -7.15 -17.50 3.35
C TYR A 89 -5.63 -17.42 3.56
N ALA A 90 -5.16 -17.52 4.81
CA ALA A 90 -3.74 -17.45 5.14
C ALA A 90 -2.93 -18.57 4.45
N ALA A 91 -3.51 -19.78 4.36
CA ALA A 91 -2.87 -20.93 3.74
C ALA A 91 -2.64 -20.78 2.21
N ASN A 92 -3.25 -19.78 1.56
CA ASN A 92 -2.98 -19.47 0.15
C ASN A 92 -1.67 -18.69 -0.06
N PHE A 93 -1.01 -18.25 1.01
CA PHE A 93 0.23 -17.49 0.96
C PHE A 93 1.40 -18.36 1.43
N GLU A 94 2.48 -18.33 0.67
CA GLU A 94 3.77 -18.90 1.09
C GLU A 94 4.51 -17.87 1.94
N VAL A 95 4.86 -18.24 3.16
CA VAL A 95 5.66 -17.42 4.09
C VAL A 95 6.97 -18.14 4.40
N PRO A 96 8.05 -17.41 4.76
CA PRO A 96 9.30 -18.05 5.18
C PRO A 96 9.08 -19.04 6.33
N ASP A 97 9.65 -20.23 6.22
CA ASP A 97 9.61 -21.21 7.30
C ASP A 97 10.69 -20.86 8.35
N ASP A 98 10.24 -20.62 9.57
CA ASP A 98 11.05 -20.24 10.73
C ASP A 98 11.26 -21.40 11.71
N SER A 99 10.90 -22.63 11.33
CA SER A 99 11.16 -23.83 12.13
C SER A 99 12.64 -24.20 12.20
N ASP A 100 13.05 -24.86 13.28
CA ASP A 100 14.45 -25.24 13.52
C ASP A 100 15.03 -26.16 12.45
N ASP A 101 14.17 -26.88 11.73
CA ASP A 101 14.53 -27.85 10.68
C ASP A 101 14.53 -27.24 9.26
N ALA A 102 14.11 -25.98 9.11
CA ALA A 102 14.00 -25.30 7.81
C ALA A 102 15.38 -24.92 7.23
N ALA A 103 15.57 -25.18 5.93
CA ALA A 103 16.72 -24.69 5.19
C ALA A 103 16.52 -23.22 4.76
N PRO A 104 17.61 -22.46 4.49
CA PRO A 104 17.49 -21.11 3.97
C PRO A 104 16.71 -21.06 2.65
N GLY A 105 15.58 -20.37 2.66
CA GLY A 105 14.69 -20.24 1.51
C GLY A 105 13.49 -21.18 1.50
N ASP A 106 13.36 -22.06 2.50
CA ASP A 106 12.17 -22.87 2.68
C ASP A 106 10.96 -21.98 3.00
N THR A 107 9.80 -22.36 2.45
CA THR A 107 8.53 -21.71 2.69
C THR A 107 7.51 -22.70 3.22
N ARG A 108 6.52 -22.17 3.94
CA ARG A 108 5.36 -22.90 4.42
C ARG A 108 4.08 -22.13 4.14
N PRO A 109 2.93 -22.81 4.08
CA PRO A 109 1.64 -22.14 4.10
C PRO A 109 1.50 -21.21 5.31
N GLY A 110 0.92 -20.05 5.07
CA GLY A 110 0.66 -19.05 6.10
C GLY A 110 -0.36 -19.53 7.13
N THR A 111 -0.17 -19.08 8.36
CA THR A 111 -1.09 -19.26 9.48
C THR A 111 -1.71 -17.90 9.87
N PRO A 112 -2.81 -17.87 10.64
CA PRO A 112 -3.34 -16.61 11.18
C PRO A 112 -2.33 -15.80 12.00
N ALA A 113 -1.27 -16.45 12.51
CA ALA A 113 -0.24 -15.80 13.30
C ALA A 113 0.78 -15.02 12.46
N ASP A 114 0.85 -15.29 11.15
CA ASP A 114 1.78 -14.68 10.22
C ASP A 114 1.26 -13.31 9.72
N ARG A 115 2.21 -12.50 9.25
CA ARG A 115 1.93 -11.22 8.60
C ARG A 115 1.72 -11.44 7.10
N PHE A 116 1.03 -10.51 6.48
CA PHE A 116 1.00 -10.46 5.01
C PHE A 116 2.42 -10.24 4.46
N PRO A 117 2.79 -10.93 3.37
CA PRO A 117 4.05 -10.71 2.67
C PRO A 117 4.11 -9.31 2.04
#